data_AF-A0A3B3HZP2-F1
#
_entry.id   AF-A0A3B3HZP2-F1
#
_cell.length_a   1.000
_cell.length_b   1.000
_cell.length_c   1.000
_cell.angle_alpha   90.00
_cell.angle_beta   90.00
_cell.angle_gamma   90.00
#
_symmetry.space_group_name_H-M   'P 1'
#
loop_
_entity.id
_entity.type
_entity.pdbx_description
1 polymer ?
#
loop_
_entity_poly.entity_id
_entity_poly.type
_entity_poly.pdbx_seq_one_letter_code
_entity_poly.pdbx_strand_id
1 'polypeptide(L)'
;SPVPYVLDQSLDLNAKGVILKAFDQFRLKTCIDFKPRDAEEYYISIQKLDGCYSYIGRQVANGQVLSIGSGCDSKAIVEHEFLHALGFFHEQSRYDRDDFVTIVWNNILKESNFEKAGSDISTTHGTPYDYRSVMHYSKDAFTNGNGSTIITIDPKFQNVIGQRLEMSYYDVLELNRLYNCSKYLKNVNLHIFDNIISRLKLKGLKSHSNHLLSCMLFLGGEVGYFMHVSTATGQEGDTAQLETQRMTPQRDCHIQCLQFYYYHSGNESDTLNIWIREFKNEQDLTGTRRLMGQITGSQTSHWRLHHVSLNASKNFQVVFEVRKGAGRSTGGFSVDDINLYETECPYLSLQIDDFQRVLNTSASGSQIYSSRQYSSEGYAYRFAVIFYKTYFKLSVQLLSGDYDNQLEWPCLGRQMTFQMLDQTPSIQQQMTNQRSFTSSGEATRTSKNTGIQQFVDEKNQIVYGGPLVGFTSFAYLEETQERELLKGGSAIFTFNFQGRSTILSS
;
A
#
# COMPACT_ATOMS: atom_id res chain seq x y z
N SER A 1 16.41 14.03 13.05
CA SER A 1 15.83 15.21 12.38
C SER A 1 15.36 14.77 11.00
N PRO A 2 14.20 15.22 10.52
CA PRO A 2 13.75 14.94 9.16
C PRO A 2 14.73 15.49 8.12
N VAL A 3 14.82 14.82 6.97
CA VAL A 3 15.62 15.22 5.80
C VAL A 3 14.94 16.39 5.10
N PRO A 4 15.57 17.58 5.02
CA PRO A 4 15.01 18.71 4.31
C PRO A 4 15.09 18.50 2.80
N TYR A 5 14.01 18.83 2.08
CA TYR A 5 13.92 18.69 0.62
C TYR A 5 13.36 19.95 -0.05
N VAL A 6 13.66 20.09 -1.35
CA VAL A 6 13.02 21.03 -2.26
C VAL A 6 12.56 20.29 -3.51
N LEU A 7 11.27 20.41 -3.87
CA LEU A 7 10.73 19.94 -5.14
C LEU A 7 10.85 21.06 -6.17
N ASP A 8 11.79 20.91 -7.11
CA ASP A 8 12.03 21.92 -8.12
C ASP A 8 10.83 22.10 -9.09
N GLN A 9 10.76 23.26 -9.75
CA GLN A 9 9.71 23.56 -10.71
C GLN A 9 9.81 22.72 -12.00
N SER A 10 10.99 22.18 -12.30
CA SER A 10 11.24 21.29 -13.45
C SER A 10 10.52 19.94 -13.35
N LEU A 11 10.15 19.50 -12.14
CA LEU A 11 9.47 18.21 -11.94
C LEU A 11 8.04 18.23 -12.51
N ASP A 12 7.69 17.15 -13.20
CA ASP A 12 6.32 16.91 -13.61
C ASP A 12 5.40 16.76 -12.39
N LEU A 13 4.14 17.15 -12.53
CA LEU A 13 3.17 17.05 -11.42
C LEU A 13 3.01 15.61 -10.91
N ASN A 14 3.09 14.63 -11.82
CA ASN A 14 3.04 13.22 -11.43
C ASN A 14 4.24 12.82 -10.57
N ALA A 15 5.45 13.24 -10.96
CA ALA A 15 6.68 12.97 -10.22
C ALA A 15 6.60 13.54 -8.80
N LYS A 16 6.12 14.79 -8.64
CA LYS A 16 5.92 15.41 -7.32
C LYS A 16 5.02 14.55 -6.43
N GLY A 17 3.85 14.14 -6.93
CA GLY A 17 2.94 13.29 -6.17
C GLY A 17 3.52 11.91 -5.84
N VAL A 18 4.28 11.31 -6.77
CA VAL A 18 4.95 10.02 -6.53
C VAL A 18 6.07 10.14 -5.48
N ILE A 19 6.83 11.23 -5.48
CA ILE A 19 7.86 11.49 -4.47
C ILE A 19 7.25 11.57 -3.07
N LEU A 20 6.14 12.29 -2.91
CA LEU A 20 5.45 12.39 -1.62
C LEU A 20 4.93 11.04 -1.14
N LYS A 21 4.43 10.19 -2.05
CA LYS A 21 4.03 8.80 -1.72
C LYS A 21 5.22 7.94 -1.30
N ALA A 22 6.40 8.13 -1.90
CA ALA A 22 7.62 7.45 -1.45
C ALA A 22 8.01 7.90 -0.03
N PHE A 23 7.90 9.20 0.29
CA PHE A 23 8.13 9.69 1.65
C PHE A 23 7.18 9.05 2.67
N ASP A 24 5.92 8.81 2.30
CA ASP A 24 4.99 8.09 3.16
C ASP A 24 5.40 6.63 3.40
N GLN A 25 6.06 5.95 2.44
CA GLN A 25 6.62 4.63 2.66
C GLN A 25 7.81 4.63 3.63
N PHE A 26 8.71 5.62 3.51
CA PHE A 26 9.78 5.79 4.50
C PHE A 26 9.23 6.01 5.91
N ARG A 27 8.22 6.89 6.07
CA ARG A 27 7.56 7.14 7.37
C ARG A 27 6.86 5.90 7.93
N LEU A 28 6.27 5.09 7.04
CA LEU A 28 5.55 3.86 7.42
C LEU A 28 6.51 2.75 7.90
N LYS A 29 7.66 2.61 7.25
CA LYS A 29 8.57 1.48 7.43
C LYS A 29 9.82 1.79 8.27
N THR A 30 10.13 3.08 8.44
CA THR A 30 11.35 3.54 9.11
C THR A 30 11.09 4.75 10.01
N CYS A 31 12.13 5.18 10.73
CA CYS A 31 12.11 6.46 11.44
C CYS A 31 12.58 7.65 10.58
N ILE A 32 12.88 7.44 9.30
CA ILE A 32 13.26 8.50 8.37
C ILE A 32 12.02 9.29 7.98
N ASP A 33 12.13 10.60 8.09
CA ASP A 33 11.08 11.55 7.75
C ASP A 33 11.65 12.65 6.86
N PHE A 34 10.77 13.33 6.15
CA PHE A 34 11.09 14.36 5.16
C PHE A 34 10.28 15.62 5.46
N LYS A 35 10.90 16.78 5.31
CA LYS A 35 10.20 18.07 5.44
C LYS A 35 10.61 19.03 4.33
N PRO A 36 9.72 19.95 3.91
CA PRO A 36 10.14 21.09 3.10
C PRO A 36 11.30 21.82 3.79
N ARG A 37 12.30 22.20 3.00
CA ARG A 37 13.44 22.97 3.48
C ARG A 37 12.96 24.32 4.03
N ASP A 38 13.54 24.71 5.16
CA ASP A 38 13.46 26.07 5.70
C ASP A 38 14.82 26.78 5.48
N ALA A 39 15.69 26.79 6.50
CA ALA A 39 17.00 27.43 6.45
C ALA A 39 18.18 26.45 6.42
N GLU A 40 17.94 25.14 6.28
CA GLU A 40 19.00 24.14 6.33
C GLU A 40 20.01 24.31 5.19
N GLU A 41 21.30 24.20 5.53
CA GLU A 41 22.41 24.25 4.58
C GLU A 41 22.47 22.97 3.72
N TYR A 42 22.35 21.80 4.36
CA TYR A 42 22.30 20.52 3.66
C TYR A 42 20.85 20.09 3.45
N TYR A 43 20.45 19.92 2.19
CA TYR A 43 19.13 19.46 1.78
C TYR A 43 19.19 18.78 0.43
N ILE A 44 18.16 18.00 0.10
CA ILE A 44 18.03 17.36 -1.21
C ILE A 44 17.24 18.27 -2.15
N SER A 45 17.83 18.64 -3.28
CA SER A 45 17.17 19.38 -4.36
C SER A 45 16.73 18.40 -5.45
N ILE A 46 15.43 18.13 -5.52
CA ILE A 46 14.88 17.10 -6.40
C ILE A 46 14.48 17.77 -7.71
N GLN A 47 15.08 17.34 -8.82
CA GLN A 47 14.98 18.01 -10.11
C GLN A 47 14.69 17.01 -11.23
N LYS A 48 14.16 17.49 -12.35
CA LYS A 48 14.02 16.70 -13.58
C LYS A 48 15.23 16.93 -14.48
N LEU A 49 16.20 16.03 -14.41
CA LEU A 49 17.39 16.03 -15.28
C LEU A 49 17.39 14.76 -16.16
N ASP A 50 18.48 14.53 -16.90
CA ASP A 50 18.62 13.34 -17.73
C ASP A 50 18.94 12.11 -16.87
N GLY A 51 18.04 11.13 -16.86
CA GLY A 51 18.13 9.92 -16.04
C GLY A 51 17.69 10.07 -14.58
N CYS A 52 17.79 8.96 -13.84
CA CYS A 52 17.54 8.87 -12.41
C CYS A 52 18.89 8.67 -11.70
N TYR A 53 19.22 9.53 -10.72
CA TYR A 53 20.45 9.38 -9.94
C TYR A 53 20.42 10.21 -8.65
N SER A 54 21.23 9.79 -7.69
CA SER A 54 21.57 10.53 -6.48
C SER A 54 23.04 10.32 -6.11
N TYR A 55 23.60 11.25 -5.33
CA TYR A 55 24.82 11.00 -4.56
C TYR A 55 24.57 9.95 -3.47
N ILE A 56 25.64 9.27 -3.05
CA ILE A 56 25.62 8.32 -1.95
C ILE A 56 25.94 9.07 -0.64
N GLY A 57 24.94 9.21 0.22
CA GLY A 57 25.03 9.93 1.50
C GLY A 57 25.01 11.46 1.36
N ARG A 58 25.24 12.15 2.48
CA ARG A 58 25.27 13.62 2.57
C ARG A 58 26.63 14.18 2.17
N GLN A 59 26.78 14.61 0.93
CA GLN A 59 28.05 15.06 0.33
C GLN A 59 28.10 16.57 0.09
N VAL A 60 27.00 17.16 -0.41
CA VAL A 60 27.00 18.53 -0.96
C VAL A 60 26.18 19.48 -0.08
N ALA A 61 26.80 20.60 0.32
CA ALA A 61 26.12 21.71 0.98
C ALA A 61 25.38 22.59 -0.04
N ASN A 62 24.38 23.36 0.41
CA ASN A 62 23.57 24.28 -0.39
C ASN A 62 22.75 23.61 -1.50
N GLY A 63 22.36 22.35 -1.30
CA GLY A 63 21.44 21.62 -2.17
C GLY A 63 22.14 20.53 -2.95
N GLN A 64 22.05 19.30 -2.45
CA GLN A 64 22.50 18.11 -3.15
C GLN A 64 21.44 17.68 -4.16
N VAL A 65 21.82 17.62 -5.44
CA VAL A 65 20.90 17.25 -6.51
C VAL A 65 20.54 15.77 -6.43
N LEU A 66 19.24 15.48 -6.59
CA LEU A 66 18.68 14.15 -6.86
C LEU A 66 17.81 14.27 -8.11
N SER A 67 18.12 13.50 -9.15
CA SER A 67 17.37 13.55 -10.41
C SER A 67 16.26 12.52 -10.44
N ILE A 68 15.02 12.97 -10.67
CA ILE A 68 13.89 12.16 -11.09
C ILE A 68 13.52 12.62 -12.50
N GLY A 69 14.22 12.06 -13.49
CA GLY A 69 14.05 12.34 -14.90
C GLY A 69 12.81 11.70 -15.53
N SER A 70 12.75 11.75 -16.86
CA SER A 70 11.66 11.11 -17.63
C SER A 70 11.66 9.59 -17.44
N GLY A 71 10.52 9.02 -17.03
CA GLY A 71 10.39 7.59 -16.74
C GLY A 71 10.87 7.15 -15.35
N CYS A 72 11.34 8.09 -14.53
CA CYS A 72 11.78 7.84 -13.16
C CYS A 72 10.66 8.01 -12.11
N ASP A 73 9.47 8.44 -12.53
CA ASP A 73 8.33 8.78 -11.66
C ASP A 73 7.54 7.55 -11.19
N SER A 74 8.25 6.48 -10.81
CA SER A 74 7.69 5.33 -10.10
C SER A 74 8.14 5.33 -8.63
N LYS A 75 7.30 4.81 -7.74
CA LYS A 75 7.57 4.79 -6.30
C LYS A 75 8.91 4.12 -5.97
N ALA A 76 9.16 2.94 -6.55
CA ALA A 76 10.37 2.17 -6.31
C ALA A 76 11.64 2.88 -6.81
N ILE A 77 11.58 3.58 -7.95
CA ILE A 77 12.74 4.36 -8.42
C ILE A 77 13.01 5.53 -7.48
N VAL A 78 11.98 6.25 -7.01
CA VAL A 78 12.18 7.31 -6.03
C VAL A 78 12.78 6.75 -4.74
N GLU A 79 12.24 5.65 -4.21
CA GLU A 79 12.80 4.99 -3.01
C GLU A 79 14.27 4.60 -3.21
N HIS A 80 14.62 4.06 -4.38
CA HIS A 80 15.99 3.71 -4.77
C HIS A 80 16.94 4.92 -4.73
N GLU A 81 16.56 6.03 -5.37
CA GLU A 81 17.40 7.23 -5.38
C GLU A 81 17.53 7.86 -3.98
N PHE A 82 16.48 7.78 -3.16
CA PHE A 82 16.55 8.26 -1.78
C PHE A 82 17.37 7.34 -0.88
N LEU A 83 17.37 6.02 -1.11
CA LEU A 83 18.28 5.11 -0.42
C LEU A 83 19.74 5.45 -0.73
N HIS A 84 20.08 5.75 -1.99
CA HIS A 84 21.39 6.32 -2.32
C HIS A 84 21.68 7.58 -1.51
N ALA A 85 20.79 8.58 -1.52
CA ALA A 85 20.96 9.81 -0.75
C ALA A 85 21.14 9.55 0.77
N LEU A 86 20.54 8.48 1.29
CA LEU A 86 20.63 8.05 2.68
C LEU A 86 21.88 7.22 3.01
N GLY A 87 22.68 6.84 2.00
CA GLY A 87 23.99 6.20 2.16
C GLY A 87 24.12 4.79 1.60
N PHE A 88 23.15 4.31 0.81
CA PHE A 88 23.17 2.95 0.27
C PHE A 88 23.94 2.89 -1.05
N PHE A 89 24.79 1.88 -1.18
CA PHE A 89 25.26 1.42 -2.48
C PHE A 89 24.20 0.50 -3.11
N HIS A 90 24.41 0.12 -4.36
CA HIS A 90 23.64 -0.97 -4.94
C HIS A 90 23.91 -2.29 -4.24
N GLU A 91 22.93 -3.19 -4.19
CA GLU A 91 23.07 -4.49 -3.53
C GLU A 91 24.14 -5.36 -4.22
N GLN A 92 24.19 -5.33 -5.57
CA GLN A 92 25.24 -6.02 -6.31
C GLN A 92 26.63 -5.38 -6.16
N SER A 93 26.77 -4.25 -5.46
CA SER A 93 28.07 -3.67 -5.14
C SER A 93 28.62 -4.13 -3.78
N ARG A 94 27.89 -4.97 -3.02
CA ARG A 94 28.41 -5.49 -1.74
C ARG A 94 29.76 -6.21 -1.93
N TYR A 95 30.65 -6.09 -0.94
CA TYR A 95 31.96 -6.73 -0.99
C TYR A 95 31.89 -8.27 -1.08
N ASP A 96 30.80 -8.87 -0.58
CA ASP A 96 30.50 -10.31 -0.59
C ASP A 96 29.62 -10.76 -1.77
N ARG A 97 29.28 -9.87 -2.72
CA ARG A 97 28.32 -10.16 -3.82
C ARG A 97 28.70 -11.36 -4.70
N ASP A 98 29.99 -11.66 -4.83
CA ASP A 98 30.46 -12.76 -5.70
C ASP A 98 30.11 -14.16 -5.13
N ASP A 99 29.67 -14.26 -3.87
CA ASP A 99 29.13 -15.49 -3.27
C ASP A 99 27.65 -15.74 -3.65
N PHE A 100 27.02 -14.78 -4.35
CA PHE A 100 25.59 -14.79 -4.67
C PHE A 100 25.31 -14.54 -6.15
N VAL A 101 26.15 -13.75 -6.83
CA VAL A 101 26.00 -13.43 -8.25
C VAL A 101 27.34 -13.50 -8.98
N THR A 102 27.30 -13.84 -10.26
CA THR A 102 28.42 -13.73 -11.19
C THR A 102 28.17 -12.54 -12.12
N ILE A 103 29.14 -11.62 -12.18
CA ILE A 103 29.14 -10.52 -13.13
C ILE A 103 29.77 -10.99 -14.45
N VAL A 104 29.02 -10.88 -15.54
CA VAL A 104 29.47 -11.26 -16.89
C VAL A 104 30.03 -10.04 -17.60
N TRP A 105 31.28 -9.70 -17.30
CA TRP A 105 31.96 -8.49 -17.77
C TRP A 105 31.89 -8.29 -19.30
N ASN A 106 32.04 -9.37 -20.07
CA ASN A 106 31.97 -9.33 -21.54
C ASN A 106 30.61 -8.84 -22.09
N ASN A 107 29.56 -8.83 -21.28
CA ASN A 107 28.22 -8.40 -21.67
C ASN A 107 27.95 -6.93 -21.29
N ILE A 108 28.89 -6.21 -20.67
CA ILE A 108 28.64 -4.89 -20.04
C ILE A 108 29.11 -3.73 -20.93
N LEU A 109 28.31 -2.67 -21.03
CA LEU A 109 28.68 -1.42 -21.72
C LEU A 109 29.49 -0.45 -20.84
N LYS A 110 29.24 -0.45 -19.52
CA LYS A 110 29.89 0.44 -18.55
C LYS A 110 30.28 -0.32 -17.28
N GLU A 111 31.51 -0.82 -17.26
CA GLU A 111 32.02 -1.69 -16.19
C GLU A 111 32.04 -1.03 -14.80
N SER A 112 32.28 0.28 -14.73
CA SER A 112 32.36 0.99 -13.44
C SER A 112 31.06 0.93 -12.62
N ASN A 113 29.91 0.68 -13.25
CA ASN A 113 28.63 0.50 -12.55
C ASN A 113 28.55 -0.83 -11.76
N PHE A 114 29.51 -1.74 -11.95
CA PHE A 114 29.55 -3.08 -11.34
C PHE A 114 30.72 -3.23 -10.36
N GLU A 115 31.43 -2.15 -10.03
CA GLU A 115 32.48 -2.17 -9.03
C GLU A 115 31.92 -2.51 -7.63
N LYS A 116 32.70 -3.23 -6.83
CA LYS A 116 32.38 -3.52 -5.43
C LYS A 116 32.74 -2.32 -4.56
N ALA A 117 31.89 -2.00 -3.59
CA ALA A 117 32.26 -1.18 -2.46
C ALA A 117 33.09 -2.04 -1.50
N GLY A 118 34.27 -1.55 -1.09
CA GLY A 118 35.13 -2.25 -0.14
C GLY A 118 34.51 -2.34 1.26
N SER A 119 34.91 -3.34 2.05
CA SER A 119 34.46 -3.52 3.44
C SER A 119 34.98 -2.45 4.41
N ASP A 120 35.92 -1.62 3.95
CA ASP A 120 36.44 -0.44 4.64
C ASP A 120 35.51 0.77 4.54
N ILE A 121 34.68 0.83 3.50
CA ILE A 121 33.74 1.95 3.24
C ILE A 121 32.26 1.52 3.26
N SER A 122 31.97 0.22 3.41
CA SER A 122 30.63 -0.34 3.40
C SER A 122 30.44 -1.43 4.45
N THR A 123 29.20 -1.71 4.82
CA THR A 123 28.83 -2.77 5.75
C THR A 123 27.56 -3.45 5.27
N THR A 124 27.41 -4.73 5.58
CA THR A 124 26.16 -5.47 5.34
C THR A 124 25.16 -5.28 6.46
N HIS A 125 25.50 -4.54 7.52
CA HIS A 125 24.70 -4.42 8.74
C HIS A 125 24.27 -5.79 9.34
N GLY A 126 24.96 -6.89 9.01
CA GLY A 126 24.59 -8.24 9.46
C GLY A 126 23.31 -8.79 8.82
N THR A 127 22.98 -8.41 7.59
CA THR A 127 21.91 -9.01 6.79
C THR A 127 22.47 -9.97 5.74
N PRO A 128 21.68 -10.99 5.32
CA PRO A 128 22.02 -11.80 4.15
C PRO A 128 21.96 -10.94 2.87
N TYR A 129 22.56 -11.44 1.78
CA TYR A 129 22.42 -10.83 0.45
C TYR A 129 20.96 -10.90 -0.02
N ASP A 130 20.42 -9.77 -0.45
CA ASP A 130 19.01 -9.64 -0.79
C ASP A 130 18.77 -9.53 -2.31
N TYR A 131 18.49 -10.66 -2.94
CA TYR A 131 18.09 -10.70 -4.35
C TYR A 131 16.81 -9.88 -4.65
N ARG A 132 16.00 -9.53 -3.65
CA ARG A 132 14.78 -8.72 -3.80
C ARG A 132 14.99 -7.25 -3.44
N SER A 133 16.22 -6.83 -3.12
CA SER A 133 16.52 -5.44 -2.80
C SER A 133 16.12 -4.52 -3.96
N VAL A 134 15.47 -3.39 -3.64
CA VAL A 134 15.20 -2.33 -4.62
C VAL A 134 16.50 -1.72 -5.13
N MET A 135 17.59 -1.86 -4.37
CA MET A 135 18.96 -1.45 -4.72
C MET A 135 19.68 -2.45 -5.62
N HIS A 136 19.08 -3.60 -5.93
CA HIS A 136 19.68 -4.57 -6.85
C HIS A 136 19.39 -4.21 -8.32
N TYR A 137 20.40 -4.37 -9.18
CA TYR A 137 20.23 -4.31 -10.63
C TYR A 137 19.44 -5.49 -11.20
N SER A 138 18.75 -5.27 -12.32
CA SER A 138 18.18 -6.38 -13.08
C SER A 138 19.29 -7.20 -13.76
N LYS A 139 18.95 -8.43 -14.15
CA LYS A 139 19.88 -9.34 -14.84
C LYS A 139 20.52 -8.77 -16.12
N ASP A 140 19.83 -7.85 -16.79
CA ASP A 140 20.24 -7.29 -18.09
C ASP A 140 20.68 -5.82 -17.98
N ALA A 141 20.93 -5.32 -16.76
CA ALA A 141 21.37 -3.95 -16.54
C ALA A 141 22.65 -3.65 -17.35
N PHE A 142 22.64 -2.55 -18.12
CA PHE A 142 23.77 -2.09 -18.95
C PHE A 142 24.32 -3.15 -19.93
N THR A 143 23.49 -4.09 -20.39
CA THR A 143 23.90 -5.10 -21.38
C THR A 143 24.29 -4.47 -22.73
N ASN A 144 25.30 -5.04 -23.39
CA ASN A 144 25.66 -4.77 -24.78
C ASN A 144 24.83 -5.59 -25.80
N GLY A 145 23.85 -6.36 -25.33
CA GLY A 145 22.98 -7.22 -26.15
C GLY A 145 23.45 -8.67 -26.26
N ASN A 146 24.62 -9.03 -25.72
CA ASN A 146 25.16 -10.40 -25.79
C ASN A 146 24.64 -11.34 -24.67
N GLY A 147 23.61 -10.91 -23.93
CA GLY A 147 23.00 -11.66 -22.84
C GLY A 147 22.99 -10.89 -21.52
N SER A 148 22.64 -11.59 -20.44
CA SER A 148 22.58 -11.01 -19.10
C SER A 148 23.96 -10.62 -18.58
N THR A 149 24.02 -9.51 -17.85
CA THR A 149 25.23 -8.98 -17.19
C THR A 149 25.39 -9.52 -15.78
N ILE A 150 24.29 -9.93 -15.14
CA ILE A 150 24.29 -10.54 -13.80
C ILE A 150 23.61 -11.91 -13.86
N ILE A 151 24.35 -12.95 -13.45
CA ILE A 151 23.83 -14.30 -13.31
C ILE A 151 23.76 -14.65 -11.82
N THR A 152 22.59 -14.97 -11.30
CA THR A 152 22.44 -15.41 -9.90
C THR A 152 22.97 -16.82 -9.73
N ILE A 153 23.71 -17.08 -8.66
CA ILE A 153 24.23 -18.42 -8.36
C ILE A 153 23.08 -19.40 -8.09
N ASP A 154 22.05 -18.96 -7.38
CA ASP A 154 20.80 -19.70 -7.26
C ASP A 154 19.84 -19.28 -8.38
N PRO A 155 19.56 -20.16 -9.38
CA PRO A 155 18.78 -19.81 -10.57
C PRO A 155 17.35 -19.37 -10.26
N LYS A 156 16.79 -19.73 -9.10
CA LYS A 156 15.43 -19.32 -8.72
C LYS A 156 15.30 -17.81 -8.56
N PHE A 157 16.41 -17.10 -8.34
CA PHE A 157 16.43 -15.65 -8.18
C PHE A 157 16.76 -14.90 -9.49
N GLN A 158 17.01 -15.60 -10.59
CA GLN A 158 17.47 -14.96 -11.84
C GLN A 158 16.47 -13.95 -12.40
N ASN A 159 15.17 -14.20 -12.23
CA ASN A 159 14.09 -13.29 -12.64
C ASN A 159 13.51 -12.49 -11.46
N VAL A 160 14.12 -12.58 -10.28
CA VAL A 160 13.72 -11.88 -9.06
C VAL A 160 14.53 -10.58 -8.88
N ILE A 161 15.82 -10.62 -9.24
CA ILE A 161 16.70 -9.45 -9.15
C ILE A 161 16.22 -8.29 -10.02
N GLY A 162 16.33 -7.07 -9.50
CA GLY A 162 15.91 -5.86 -10.19
C GLY A 162 14.42 -5.55 -10.09
N GLN A 163 13.72 -6.12 -9.11
CA GLN A 163 12.32 -5.75 -8.83
C GLN A 163 12.16 -4.24 -8.61
N ARG A 164 11.01 -3.69 -9.01
CA ARG A 164 10.66 -2.26 -8.89
C ARG A 164 9.25 -2.06 -8.31
N LEU A 165 8.93 -2.83 -7.28
CA LEU A 165 7.70 -2.70 -6.49
C LEU A 165 7.88 -1.68 -5.36
N GLU A 166 8.85 -1.95 -4.47
CA GLU A 166 9.10 -1.18 -3.25
C GLU A 166 10.43 -1.59 -2.59
N MET A 167 10.88 -0.87 -1.56
CA MET A 167 11.89 -1.35 -0.61
C MET A 167 11.53 -2.73 -0.07
N SER A 168 12.51 -3.64 -0.10
CA SER A 168 12.40 -4.95 0.50
C SER A 168 12.42 -4.88 2.02
N TYR A 169 12.17 -6.02 2.67
CA TYR A 169 12.36 -6.14 4.11
C TYR A 169 13.80 -5.84 4.55
N TYR A 170 14.80 -6.31 3.80
CA TYR A 170 16.20 -6.11 4.16
C TYR A 170 16.68 -4.68 3.88
N ASP A 171 16.22 -4.02 2.81
CA ASP A 171 16.46 -2.59 2.57
C ASP A 171 16.02 -1.76 3.80
N VAL A 172 14.80 -2.03 4.29
CA VAL A 172 14.22 -1.36 5.46
C VAL A 172 14.99 -1.68 6.74
N LEU A 173 15.36 -2.96 6.94
CA LEU A 173 16.09 -3.40 8.13
C LEU A 173 17.47 -2.74 8.21
N GLU A 174 18.20 -2.71 7.10
CA GLU A 174 19.51 -2.05 7.01
C GLU A 174 19.38 -0.56 7.26
N LEU A 175 18.40 0.11 6.66
CA LEU A 175 18.20 1.55 6.85
C LEU A 175 17.86 1.86 8.32
N ASN A 176 17.01 1.03 8.93
CA ASN A 176 16.67 1.15 10.34
C ASN A 176 17.87 0.90 11.27
N ARG A 177 18.78 -0.03 10.91
CA ARG A 177 20.03 -0.27 11.64
C ARG A 177 21.00 0.91 11.48
N LEU A 178 21.16 1.42 10.27
CA LEU A 178 22.05 2.55 9.97
C LEU A 178 21.66 3.83 10.74
N TYR A 179 20.36 4.11 10.84
CA TYR A 179 19.84 5.31 11.53
C TYR A 179 19.32 5.04 12.95
N ASN A 180 19.59 3.87 13.52
CA ASN A 180 19.18 3.48 14.88
C ASN A 180 17.68 3.69 15.18
N CYS A 181 16.82 3.30 14.22
CA CYS A 181 15.37 3.42 14.32
C CYS A 181 14.76 2.44 15.33
N SER A 182 14.96 2.73 16.62
CA SER A 182 14.70 1.85 17.76
C SER A 182 13.25 1.34 17.85
N LYS A 183 12.26 2.15 17.44
CA LYS A 183 10.83 1.74 17.41
C LYS A 183 10.60 0.60 16.42
N TYR A 184 11.23 0.68 15.25
CA TYR A 184 11.06 -0.29 14.17
C TYR A 184 11.91 -1.53 14.40
N LEU A 185 13.11 -1.39 14.98
CA LEU A 185 13.99 -2.50 15.36
C LEU A 185 13.44 -3.39 16.48
N LYS A 186 12.57 -2.87 17.35
CA LYS A 186 11.89 -3.67 18.40
C LYS A 186 10.65 -4.40 17.88
N ASN A 187 10.11 -3.98 16.73
CA ASN A 187 8.85 -4.50 16.16
C ASN A 187 9.07 -5.52 15.02
N VAL A 188 10.32 -5.95 14.80
CA VAL A 188 10.74 -6.74 13.63
C VAL A 188 10.10 -8.14 13.56
N ASN A 189 9.66 -8.71 14.71
CA ASN A 189 9.02 -10.04 14.80
C ASN A 189 7.61 -9.99 15.41
N LEU A 190 6.89 -8.89 15.21
CA LEU A 190 5.66 -8.67 15.94
C LEU A 190 4.44 -8.99 15.08
N HIS A 191 3.90 -10.21 15.23
CA HIS A 191 2.52 -10.49 14.89
C HIS A 191 1.67 -9.43 15.60
N ILE A 192 0.98 -8.61 14.81
CA ILE A 192 0.26 -7.43 15.29
C ILE A 192 -0.78 -7.81 16.37
N PHE A 193 -1.21 -9.08 16.38
CA PHE A 193 -2.05 -9.68 17.40
C PHE A 193 -1.54 -9.52 18.84
N ASP A 194 -0.24 -9.69 19.10
CA ASP A 194 0.25 -9.83 20.48
C ASP A 194 0.38 -8.49 21.23
N ASN A 195 0.48 -7.35 20.52
CA ASN A 195 0.62 -6.04 21.15
C ASN A 195 -0.51 -5.05 20.87
N ILE A 196 -1.39 -5.28 19.89
CA ILE A 196 -2.51 -4.36 19.69
C ILE A 196 -3.68 -4.70 20.61
N ILE A 197 -4.00 -5.97 20.86
CA ILE A 197 -5.17 -6.33 21.64
C ILE A 197 -4.89 -6.24 23.14
N SER A 198 -5.67 -5.42 23.85
CA SER A 198 -5.51 -5.24 25.30
C SER A 198 -6.58 -5.97 26.11
N ARG A 199 -7.80 -6.08 25.57
CA ARG A 199 -8.95 -6.54 26.36
C ARG A 199 -10.10 -7.04 25.49
N LEU A 200 -10.69 -8.16 25.91
CA LEU A 200 -11.96 -8.66 25.40
C LEU A 200 -13.05 -8.41 26.46
N LYS A 201 -14.21 -7.88 26.04
CA LYS A 201 -15.40 -7.72 26.89
C LYS A 201 -16.58 -8.42 26.25
N LEU A 202 -17.28 -9.25 27.01
CA LEU A 202 -18.44 -10.00 26.55
C LEU A 202 -19.68 -9.58 27.32
N LYS A 203 -20.79 -9.37 26.62
CA LYS A 203 -22.11 -9.16 27.19
C LYS A 203 -23.13 -10.04 26.45
N GLY A 204 -23.44 -11.19 27.03
CA GLY A 204 -24.41 -12.16 26.50
C GLY A 204 -23.90 -13.08 25.38
N LEU A 205 -22.83 -12.70 24.67
CA LEU A 205 -22.16 -13.56 23.68
C LEU A 205 -21.04 -14.40 24.30
N LYS A 206 -20.86 -15.61 23.77
CA LYS A 206 -19.68 -16.44 24.04
C LYS A 206 -18.59 -16.06 23.06
N SER A 207 -17.38 -15.79 23.56
CA SER A 207 -16.18 -15.88 22.74
C SER A 207 -15.50 -17.21 23.02
N HIS A 208 -15.01 -17.86 21.98
CA HIS A 208 -14.03 -18.93 22.11
C HIS A 208 -12.64 -18.33 22.39
N SER A 209 -12.54 -17.47 23.41
CA SER A 209 -11.29 -16.88 23.91
C SER A 209 -10.77 -17.58 25.16
N ASN A 210 -11.47 -18.62 25.65
CA ASN A 210 -11.04 -19.38 26.82
C ASN A 210 -10.38 -20.67 26.33
N HIS A 211 -9.05 -20.60 26.27
CA HIS A 211 -8.07 -21.54 25.73
C HIS A 211 -7.50 -21.10 24.37
N LEU A 212 -6.20 -20.83 24.39
CA LEU A 212 -5.30 -21.06 23.26
C LEU A 212 -5.79 -22.24 22.40
N LEU A 213 -5.80 -22.03 21.08
CA LEU A 213 -6.10 -23.00 20.03
C LEU A 213 -7.57 -23.46 19.91
N SER A 214 -8.23 -23.03 18.82
CA SER A 214 -8.61 -23.95 17.75
C SER A 214 -9.36 -23.23 16.63
N CYS A 215 -8.69 -23.00 15.51
CA CYS A 215 -9.20 -23.38 14.18
C CYS A 215 -8.04 -23.43 13.19
N MET A 216 -7.65 -24.64 12.77
CA MET A 216 -6.59 -24.87 11.79
C MET A 216 -7.00 -24.35 10.42
N LEU A 217 -6.19 -23.48 9.83
CA LEU A 217 -6.04 -23.35 8.39
C LEU A 217 -4.61 -23.78 8.05
N PHE A 218 -4.47 -24.99 7.51
CA PHE A 218 -3.20 -25.49 7.00
C PHE A 218 -2.95 -24.88 5.62
N LEU A 219 -2.15 -23.82 5.59
CA LEU A 219 -1.40 -23.43 4.41
C LEU A 219 0.05 -23.19 4.84
N GLY A 220 0.91 -24.21 4.72
CA GLY A 220 2.36 -24.02 4.72
C GLY A 220 3.16 -24.30 6.00
N GLY A 221 2.59 -24.92 7.04
CA GLY A 221 3.39 -25.47 8.16
C GLY A 221 3.52 -24.60 9.41
N GLU A 222 2.97 -23.38 9.41
CA GLU A 222 2.77 -22.57 10.62
C GLU A 222 1.28 -22.53 11.02
N VAL A 223 1.00 -22.49 12.32
CA VAL A 223 -0.37 -22.41 12.86
C VAL A 223 -0.77 -20.94 12.94
N GLY A 224 -1.65 -20.49 12.04
CA GLY A 224 -2.27 -19.16 12.08
C GLY A 224 -3.46 -19.09 13.03
N TYR A 225 -3.76 -17.90 13.56
CA TYR A 225 -4.88 -17.63 14.46
C TYR A 225 -5.64 -16.39 14.01
N PHE A 226 -6.95 -16.37 14.22
CA PHE A 226 -7.81 -15.21 14.02
C PHE A 226 -8.76 -15.04 15.21
N MET A 227 -9.29 -13.83 15.39
CA MET A 227 -10.30 -13.57 16.41
C MET A 227 -11.69 -13.90 15.87
N HIS A 228 -12.50 -14.61 16.66
CA HIS A 228 -13.88 -14.94 16.28
C HIS A 228 -14.87 -14.63 17.41
N VAL A 229 -15.98 -14.00 17.05
CA VAL A 229 -17.16 -13.85 17.91
C VAL A 229 -18.31 -14.63 17.28
N SER A 230 -18.80 -15.64 18.00
CA SER A 230 -19.97 -16.39 17.59
C SER A 230 -21.25 -15.67 18.00
N THR A 231 -22.16 -15.48 17.05
CA THR A 231 -23.53 -14.97 17.24
C THR A 231 -24.57 -16.10 17.15
N ALA A 232 -24.13 -17.36 17.03
CA ALA A 232 -24.98 -18.55 16.97
C ALA A 232 -25.79 -18.75 18.26
N THR A 233 -25.27 -18.28 19.39
CA THR A 233 -25.95 -18.23 20.70
C THR A 233 -26.05 -16.79 21.19
N GLY A 234 -26.95 -16.52 22.13
CA GLY A 234 -27.21 -15.18 22.67
C GLY A 234 -28.54 -14.60 22.19
N GLN A 235 -28.94 -13.48 22.80
CA GLN A 235 -30.15 -12.74 22.48
C GLN A 235 -29.85 -11.62 21.47
N GLU A 236 -30.86 -11.19 20.73
CA GLU A 236 -30.76 -10.01 19.88
C GLU A 236 -30.31 -8.80 20.71
N GLY A 237 -29.31 -8.07 20.21
CA GLY A 237 -28.70 -6.94 20.90
C GLY A 237 -27.53 -7.30 21.83
N ASP A 238 -27.24 -8.57 22.05
CA ASP A 238 -26.01 -8.98 22.73
C ASP A 238 -24.77 -8.55 21.95
N THR A 239 -23.69 -8.24 22.68
CA THR A 239 -22.47 -7.65 22.10
C THR A 239 -21.19 -8.28 22.63
N ALA A 240 -20.15 -8.28 21.81
CA ALA A 240 -18.79 -8.61 22.18
C ALA A 240 -17.85 -7.53 21.65
N GLN A 241 -16.94 -7.05 22.49
CA GLN A 241 -16.03 -5.96 22.17
C GLN A 241 -14.58 -6.43 22.30
N LEU A 242 -13.80 -6.14 21.26
CA LEU A 242 -12.36 -6.30 21.20
C LEU A 242 -11.70 -4.92 21.19
N GLU A 243 -10.90 -4.62 22.21
CA GLU A 243 -10.30 -3.30 22.42
C GLU A 243 -8.79 -3.34 22.21
N THR A 244 -8.29 -2.39 21.41
CA THR A 244 -6.85 -2.19 21.22
C THR A 244 -6.18 -1.55 22.44
N GLN A 245 -4.85 -1.57 22.55
CA GLN A 245 -4.10 -0.77 23.52
C GLN A 245 -4.32 0.73 23.26
N ARG A 246 -4.09 1.57 24.29
CA ARG A 246 -4.14 3.02 24.11
C ARG A 246 -2.95 3.45 23.25
N MET A 247 -3.24 4.19 22.18
CA MET A 247 -2.24 4.66 21.23
C MET A 247 -2.26 6.19 21.17
N THR A 248 -1.12 6.78 20.83
CA THR A 248 -0.94 8.23 20.68
C THR A 248 -0.66 8.53 19.21
N PRO A 249 -1.49 9.34 18.54
CA PRO A 249 -1.17 9.82 17.19
C PRO A 249 0.20 10.50 17.17
N GLN A 250 1.00 10.22 16.16
CA GLN A 250 2.34 10.76 15.96
C GLN A 250 2.36 11.92 14.96
N ARG A 251 1.32 12.03 14.11
CA ARG A 251 1.20 13.07 13.09
C ARG A 251 0.17 14.13 13.46
N ASP A 252 0.52 15.38 13.18
CA ASP A 252 -0.34 16.55 13.40
C ASP A 252 -1.57 16.58 12.47
N CYS A 253 -1.51 15.90 11.32
CA CYS A 253 -2.64 15.87 10.38
C CYS A 253 -3.85 15.09 10.91
N HIS A 254 -3.69 14.32 11.99
CA HIS A 254 -4.76 13.57 12.65
C HIS A 254 -5.55 12.65 11.70
N ILE A 255 -4.86 12.03 10.75
CA ILE A 255 -5.43 11.06 9.81
C ILE A 255 -4.81 9.69 10.11
N GLN A 256 -5.65 8.68 10.30
CA GLN A 256 -5.21 7.29 10.38
C GLN A 256 -6.05 6.39 9.50
N CYS A 257 -5.45 5.31 9.01
CA CYS A 257 -6.15 4.26 8.31
C CYS A 257 -6.07 2.96 9.10
N LEU A 258 -7.25 2.45 9.45
CA LEU A 258 -7.40 1.10 9.98
C LEU A 258 -7.69 0.16 8.82
N GLN A 259 -6.86 -0.87 8.67
CA GLN A 259 -7.02 -1.95 7.71
C GLN A 259 -7.19 -3.26 8.48
N PHE A 260 -8.10 -4.13 8.08
CA PHE A 260 -8.21 -5.48 8.61
C PHE A 260 -8.95 -6.38 7.65
N TYR A 261 -8.76 -7.69 7.79
CA TYR A 261 -9.58 -8.68 7.10
C TYR A 261 -10.71 -9.14 8.00
N TYR A 262 -11.90 -9.37 7.43
CA TYR A 262 -13.03 -9.96 8.13
C TYR A 262 -13.64 -11.12 7.37
N TYR A 263 -14.26 -12.04 8.11
CA TYR A 263 -15.06 -13.14 7.56
C TYR A 263 -16.40 -13.19 8.28
N HIS A 264 -17.51 -13.14 7.53
CA HIS A 264 -18.86 -13.15 8.05
C HIS A 264 -19.56 -14.48 7.76
N SER A 265 -19.83 -15.26 8.81
CA SER A 265 -20.55 -16.54 8.78
C SER A 265 -21.87 -16.49 9.58
N GLY A 266 -22.25 -15.30 10.02
CA GLY A 266 -23.41 -15.05 10.88
C GLY A 266 -24.71 -14.87 10.11
N ASN A 267 -25.71 -14.30 10.79
CA ASN A 267 -26.94 -13.86 10.15
C ASN A 267 -26.72 -12.50 9.48
N GLU A 268 -27.45 -12.18 8.40
CA GLU A 268 -27.34 -10.89 7.71
C GLU A 268 -27.63 -9.66 8.58
N SER A 269 -28.40 -9.84 9.65
CA SER A 269 -28.72 -8.81 10.63
C SER A 269 -27.62 -8.62 11.69
N ASP A 270 -26.65 -9.55 11.79
CA ASP A 270 -25.50 -9.36 12.66
C ASP A 270 -24.63 -8.22 12.13
N THR A 271 -24.03 -7.45 13.04
CA THR A 271 -23.24 -6.27 12.65
C THR A 271 -21.88 -6.27 13.32
N LEU A 272 -20.86 -5.79 12.60
CA LEU A 272 -19.55 -5.48 13.13
C LEU A 272 -19.35 -3.96 13.09
N ASN A 273 -19.38 -3.32 14.26
CA ASN A 273 -19.19 -1.89 14.45
C ASN A 273 -17.73 -1.58 14.78
N ILE A 274 -17.17 -0.56 14.14
CA ILE A 274 -15.81 -0.09 14.38
C ILE A 274 -15.91 1.28 15.04
N TRP A 275 -15.51 1.34 16.30
CA TRP A 275 -15.50 2.57 17.07
C TRP A 275 -14.08 3.05 17.31
N ILE A 276 -13.92 4.37 17.45
CA ILE A 276 -12.78 4.93 18.18
C ILE A 276 -13.24 5.41 19.55
N ARG A 277 -12.38 5.26 20.55
CA ARG A 277 -12.55 5.79 21.89
C ARG A 277 -11.39 6.74 22.18
N GLU A 278 -11.66 8.03 22.22
CA GLU A 278 -10.65 9.07 22.52
C GLU A 278 -10.70 9.46 23.99
N PHE A 279 -9.53 9.68 24.59
CA PHE A 279 -9.36 10.05 25.98
C PHE A 279 -8.92 11.50 26.10
N LYS A 280 -9.51 12.25 27.03
CA LYS A 280 -9.14 13.66 27.22
C LYS A 280 -7.72 13.84 27.77
N ASN A 281 -7.32 12.94 28.66
CA ASN A 281 -6.02 12.90 29.33
C ASN A 281 -5.82 11.51 29.95
N GLU A 282 -4.70 11.28 30.64
CA GLU A 282 -4.39 9.98 31.25
C GLU A 282 -5.37 9.55 32.36
N GLN A 283 -5.98 10.52 33.05
CA GLN A 283 -6.95 10.30 34.13
C GLN A 283 -8.33 9.89 33.62
N ASP A 284 -8.64 10.19 32.35
CA ASP A 284 -9.87 9.74 31.71
C ASP A 284 -9.79 8.23 31.44
N LEU A 285 -10.45 7.45 32.29
CA LEU A 285 -10.54 6.00 32.16
C LEU A 285 -11.68 5.56 31.24
N THR A 286 -12.65 6.45 30.98
CA THR A 286 -13.87 6.14 30.24
C THR A 286 -13.73 6.38 28.74
N GLY A 287 -13.18 7.53 28.36
CA GLY A 287 -13.11 8.02 26.98
C GLY A 287 -14.47 8.28 26.33
N THR A 288 -14.46 9.01 25.22
CA THR A 288 -15.63 9.26 24.38
C THR A 288 -15.59 8.37 23.15
N ARG A 289 -16.68 7.62 22.88
CA ARG A 289 -16.78 6.74 21.70
C ARG A 289 -17.40 7.46 20.50
N ARG A 290 -16.86 7.21 19.30
CA ARG A 290 -17.42 7.64 18.00
C ARG A 290 -17.45 6.45 17.05
N LEU A 291 -18.59 6.23 16.40
CA LEU A 291 -18.74 5.17 15.38
C LEU A 291 -18.03 5.64 14.11
N MET A 292 -17.09 4.84 13.61
CA MET A 292 -16.29 5.17 12.43
C MET A 292 -16.64 4.32 11.22
N GLY A 293 -17.11 3.10 11.44
CA GLY A 293 -17.55 2.20 10.39
C GLY A 293 -18.50 1.14 10.92
N GLN A 294 -19.29 0.57 10.02
CA GLN A 294 -20.20 -0.54 10.32
C GLN A 294 -20.25 -1.48 9.12
N ILE A 295 -20.07 -2.77 9.38
CA ILE A 295 -20.20 -3.85 8.40
C ILE A 295 -21.50 -4.61 8.71
N THR A 296 -22.34 -4.76 7.69
CA THR A 296 -23.63 -5.46 7.72
C THR A 296 -23.82 -6.26 6.44
N GLY A 297 -24.85 -7.12 6.39
CA GLY A 297 -25.26 -7.80 5.16
C GLY A 297 -24.90 -9.28 5.15
N SER A 298 -24.96 -9.90 3.97
CA SER A 298 -24.89 -11.34 3.81
C SER A 298 -23.55 -11.95 4.25
N GLN A 299 -23.56 -13.28 4.38
CA GLN A 299 -22.35 -14.06 4.65
C GLN A 299 -21.33 -13.89 3.52
N THR A 300 -20.05 -13.98 3.87
CA THR A 300 -18.94 -13.89 2.93
C THR A 300 -18.38 -15.28 2.64
N SER A 301 -18.08 -15.58 1.38
CA SER A 301 -17.41 -16.84 1.00
C SER A 301 -15.90 -16.81 1.22
N HIS A 302 -15.30 -15.62 1.21
CA HIS A 302 -13.86 -15.39 1.38
C HIS A 302 -13.62 -14.33 2.46
N TRP A 303 -12.40 -14.29 3.00
CA TRP A 303 -11.95 -13.15 3.79
C TRP A 303 -12.02 -11.87 2.96
N ARG A 304 -12.49 -10.78 3.57
CA ARG A 304 -12.69 -9.49 2.91
C ARG A 304 -11.83 -8.43 3.57
N LEU A 305 -11.06 -7.71 2.77
CA LEU A 305 -10.33 -6.55 3.25
C LEU A 305 -11.30 -5.40 3.52
N HIS A 306 -11.10 -4.70 4.63
CA HIS A 306 -11.85 -3.50 4.95
C HIS A 306 -10.91 -2.39 5.43
N HIS A 307 -11.19 -1.16 4.98
CA HIS A 307 -10.50 0.06 5.39
C HIS A 307 -11.48 0.99 6.10
N VAL A 308 -11.05 1.58 7.21
CA VAL A 308 -11.80 2.58 7.95
C VAL A 308 -10.91 3.79 8.19
N SER A 309 -11.30 4.93 7.60
CA SER A 309 -10.65 6.21 7.84
C SER A 309 -10.95 6.69 9.26
N LEU A 310 -9.91 6.94 10.04
CA LEU A 310 -9.99 7.45 11.40
C LEU A 310 -9.43 8.88 11.46
N ASN A 311 -9.87 9.63 12.47
CA ASN A 311 -9.44 11.00 12.70
C ASN A 311 -9.20 11.31 14.18
N ALA A 312 -8.45 10.44 14.85
CA ALA A 312 -8.11 10.63 16.25
C ALA A 312 -7.09 11.76 16.40
N SER A 313 -7.38 12.71 17.30
CA SER A 313 -6.54 13.87 17.62
C SER A 313 -5.83 13.75 18.97
N LYS A 314 -6.27 12.78 19.78
CA LYS A 314 -5.79 12.52 21.15
C LYS A 314 -5.48 11.04 21.31
N ASN A 315 -5.00 10.67 22.49
CA ASN A 315 -4.83 9.27 22.85
C ASN A 315 -6.14 8.51 22.64
N PHE A 316 -6.08 7.38 21.94
CA PHE A 316 -7.28 6.66 21.51
C PHE A 316 -7.10 5.14 21.52
N GLN A 317 -8.23 4.45 21.45
CA GLN A 317 -8.33 3.02 21.18
C GLN A 317 -9.29 2.81 20.01
N VAL A 318 -8.99 1.83 19.16
CA VAL A 318 -9.97 1.21 18.28
C VAL A 318 -10.73 0.13 19.06
N VAL A 319 -12.04 0.05 18.87
CA VAL A 319 -12.93 -0.96 19.45
C VAL A 319 -13.74 -1.62 18.34
N PHE A 320 -13.53 -2.92 18.16
CA PHE A 320 -14.36 -3.75 17.30
C PHE A 320 -15.50 -4.31 18.14
N GLU A 321 -16.74 -4.07 17.73
CA GLU A 321 -17.92 -4.54 18.44
C GLU A 321 -18.79 -5.37 17.51
N VAL A 322 -18.90 -6.66 17.79
CA VAL A 322 -19.89 -7.53 17.14
C VAL A 322 -21.18 -7.44 17.92
N ARG A 323 -22.28 -7.19 17.22
CA ARG A 323 -23.63 -7.14 17.78
C ARG A 323 -24.53 -8.15 17.07
N LYS A 324 -25.16 -9.03 17.86
CA LYS A 324 -26.11 -10.01 17.35
C LYS A 324 -27.40 -9.32 16.88
N GLY A 325 -27.80 -9.59 15.66
CA GLY A 325 -29.05 -9.13 15.06
C GLY A 325 -30.22 -10.06 15.31
N ALA A 326 -31.38 -9.66 14.77
CA ALA A 326 -32.57 -10.49 14.74
C ALA A 326 -32.33 -11.76 13.90
N GLY A 327 -32.85 -12.89 14.35
CA GLY A 327 -32.81 -14.14 13.59
C GLY A 327 -31.72 -15.13 14.02
N ARG A 328 -31.81 -16.32 13.41
CA ARG A 328 -30.91 -17.44 13.69
C ARG A 328 -29.60 -17.25 12.94
N SER A 329 -28.49 -17.31 13.67
CA SER A 329 -27.14 -17.29 13.13
C SER A 329 -26.52 -18.69 13.28
N THR A 330 -25.65 -19.05 12.34
CA THR A 330 -24.90 -20.31 12.34
C THR A 330 -23.43 -20.13 12.68
N GLY A 331 -22.95 -18.89 12.78
CA GLY A 331 -21.54 -18.57 12.94
C GLY A 331 -21.36 -17.24 13.65
N GLY A 332 -20.73 -16.27 12.99
CA GLY A 332 -20.55 -14.90 13.47
C GLY A 332 -19.50 -14.13 12.67
N PHE A 333 -18.74 -13.25 13.32
CA PHE A 333 -17.69 -12.46 12.67
C PHE A 333 -16.31 -12.92 13.13
N SER A 334 -15.41 -13.08 12.16
CA SER A 334 -13.98 -13.25 12.39
C SER A 334 -13.21 -12.04 11.88
N VAL A 335 -12.12 -11.68 12.56
CA VAL A 335 -11.23 -10.57 12.18
C VAL A 335 -9.78 -11.03 12.26
N ASP A 336 -8.99 -10.64 11.27
CA ASP A 336 -7.58 -11.00 11.12
C ASP A 336 -6.76 -9.86 10.49
N ASP A 337 -5.42 -9.96 10.55
CA ASP A 337 -4.46 -9.08 9.88
C ASP A 337 -4.74 -7.57 10.10
N ILE A 338 -5.04 -7.19 11.34
CA ILE A 338 -5.34 -5.80 11.72
C ILE A 338 -4.07 -4.96 11.59
N ASN A 339 -4.11 -3.89 10.79
CA ASN A 339 -3.05 -2.92 10.61
C ASN A 339 -3.60 -1.52 10.87
N LEU A 340 -2.85 -0.70 11.60
CA LEU A 340 -3.18 0.71 11.85
C LEU A 340 -1.97 1.58 11.57
N TYR A 341 -2.17 2.59 10.73
CA TYR A 341 -1.09 3.46 10.28
C TYR A 341 -1.60 4.88 10.01
N GLU A 342 -0.73 5.88 10.09
CA GLU A 342 -1.11 7.30 10.02
C GLU A 342 -0.98 7.86 8.60
N THR A 343 -1.70 7.26 7.66
CA THR A 343 -1.86 7.77 6.28
C THR A 343 -3.33 7.69 5.86
N GLU A 344 -3.67 8.30 4.72
CA GLU A 344 -5.02 8.20 4.17
C GLU A 344 -5.33 6.75 3.74
N CYS A 345 -6.55 6.29 4.05
CA CYS A 345 -7.03 5.03 3.48
C CYS A 345 -7.20 5.14 1.96
N PRO A 346 -7.07 4.03 1.22
CA PRO A 346 -7.48 3.98 -0.17
C PRO A 346 -8.96 4.39 -0.30
N TYR A 347 -9.28 5.20 -1.30
CA TYR A 347 -10.65 5.69 -1.46
C TYR A 347 -11.59 4.62 -2.03
N LEU A 348 -11.03 3.64 -2.73
CA LEU A 348 -11.79 2.58 -3.36
C LEU A 348 -10.99 1.29 -3.37
N SER A 349 -11.65 0.18 -3.03
CA SER A 349 -11.10 -1.17 -3.08
C SER A 349 -12.00 -2.08 -3.92
N LEU A 350 -11.40 -2.94 -4.74
CA LEU A 350 -12.06 -4.00 -5.49
C LEU A 350 -11.32 -5.31 -5.24
N GLN A 351 -12.00 -6.26 -4.61
CA GLN A 351 -11.50 -7.62 -4.43
C GLN A 351 -12.12 -8.53 -5.50
N ILE A 352 -11.26 -9.28 -6.18
CA ILE A 352 -11.65 -10.31 -7.15
C ILE A 352 -11.18 -11.66 -6.63
N ASP A 353 -12.14 -12.47 -6.22
CA ASP A 353 -11.90 -13.84 -5.74
C ASP A 353 -11.69 -14.78 -6.93
N ASP A 354 -10.99 -15.90 -6.70
CA ASP A 354 -10.59 -16.85 -7.76
C ASP A 354 -9.88 -16.18 -8.96
N PHE A 355 -9.02 -15.20 -8.68
CA PHE A 355 -8.50 -14.26 -9.67
C PHE A 355 -7.83 -14.93 -10.88
N GLN A 356 -7.00 -15.95 -10.64
CA GLN A 356 -6.33 -16.67 -11.73
C GLN A 356 -7.33 -17.34 -12.68
N ARG A 357 -8.40 -17.93 -12.14
CA ARG A 357 -9.48 -18.50 -12.95
C ARG A 357 -10.20 -17.40 -13.73
N VAL A 358 -10.54 -16.28 -13.07
CA VAL A 358 -11.18 -15.13 -13.72
C VAL A 358 -10.32 -14.61 -14.87
N LEU A 359 -9.03 -14.39 -14.66
CA LEU A 359 -8.11 -13.90 -15.69
C LEU A 359 -8.00 -14.89 -16.87
N ASN A 360 -7.89 -16.19 -16.61
CA ASN A 360 -7.71 -17.22 -17.64
C ASN A 360 -8.97 -17.52 -18.46
N THR A 361 -10.15 -17.44 -17.84
CA THR A 361 -11.43 -17.86 -18.47
C THR A 361 -12.21 -16.70 -19.07
N SER A 362 -11.98 -15.47 -18.60
CA SER A 362 -12.67 -14.30 -19.11
C SER A 362 -12.36 -14.04 -20.59
N ALA A 363 -13.37 -13.63 -21.35
CA ALA A 363 -13.16 -13.15 -22.70
C ALA A 363 -12.22 -11.93 -22.69
N SER A 364 -11.39 -11.83 -23.73
CA SER A 364 -10.45 -10.72 -23.89
C SER A 364 -11.21 -9.38 -23.92
N GLY A 365 -10.79 -8.42 -23.10
CA GLY A 365 -11.43 -7.10 -22.96
C GLY A 365 -12.62 -7.05 -21.99
N SER A 366 -12.98 -8.15 -21.35
CA SER A 366 -13.94 -8.17 -20.24
C SER A 366 -13.50 -7.27 -19.09
N GLN A 367 -14.48 -6.71 -18.37
CA GLN A 367 -14.27 -5.69 -17.36
C GLN A 367 -14.98 -6.07 -16.07
N ILE A 368 -14.29 -5.96 -14.94
CA ILE A 368 -14.93 -5.94 -13.62
C ILE A 368 -14.75 -4.53 -13.06
N TYR A 369 -15.87 -3.89 -12.76
CA TYR A 369 -15.91 -2.53 -12.24
C TYR A 369 -15.95 -2.54 -10.72
N SER A 370 -15.33 -1.52 -10.15
CA SER A 370 -15.51 -1.16 -8.76
C SER A 370 -16.86 -0.46 -8.54
N SER A 371 -17.24 -0.28 -7.27
CA SER A 371 -18.35 0.60 -6.91
C SER A 371 -18.08 2.05 -7.31
N ARG A 372 -19.14 2.86 -7.35
CA ARG A 372 -19.07 4.30 -7.65
C ARG A 372 -18.70 5.07 -6.39
N GLN A 373 -17.77 6.02 -6.50
CA GLN A 373 -17.36 6.92 -5.42
C GLN A 373 -17.22 8.37 -5.89
N TYR A 374 -17.12 9.28 -4.93
CA TYR A 374 -16.79 10.68 -5.17
C TYR A 374 -15.38 10.98 -4.65
N SER A 375 -14.61 11.78 -5.40
CA SER A 375 -13.33 12.31 -4.93
C SER A 375 -13.55 13.40 -3.89
N SER A 376 -12.50 13.78 -3.17
CA SER A 376 -12.54 14.90 -2.21
C SER A 376 -12.96 16.22 -2.84
N GLU A 377 -12.71 16.41 -4.14
CA GLU A 377 -13.12 17.59 -4.90
C GLU A 377 -14.53 17.46 -5.50
N GLY A 378 -15.17 16.29 -5.41
CA GLY A 378 -16.55 16.07 -5.86
C GLY A 378 -16.73 15.41 -7.24
N TYR A 379 -15.65 15.01 -7.93
CA TYR A 379 -15.76 14.21 -9.15
C TYR A 379 -16.26 12.80 -8.84
N ALA A 380 -17.30 12.34 -9.55
CA ALA A 380 -17.75 10.95 -9.48
C ALA A 380 -16.86 10.06 -10.36
N TYR A 381 -16.46 8.90 -9.85
CA TYR A 381 -15.63 7.95 -10.58
C TYR A 381 -15.87 6.50 -10.14
N ARG A 382 -15.35 5.58 -10.95
CA ARG A 382 -15.11 4.17 -10.60
C ARG A 382 -13.85 3.72 -11.34
N PHE A 383 -13.33 2.56 -11.02
CA PHE A 383 -12.28 1.94 -11.83
C PHE A 383 -12.65 0.54 -12.28
N ALA A 384 -11.91 0.04 -13.27
CA ALA A 384 -12.11 -1.28 -13.85
C ALA A 384 -10.80 -2.04 -13.93
N VAL A 385 -10.89 -3.35 -13.67
CA VAL A 385 -9.88 -4.34 -14.03
C VAL A 385 -10.31 -4.97 -15.34
N ILE A 386 -9.42 -4.95 -16.34
CA ILE A 386 -9.73 -5.37 -17.72
C ILE A 386 -8.80 -6.52 -18.11
N PHE A 387 -9.37 -7.66 -18.50
CA PHE A 387 -8.66 -8.93 -18.62
C PHE A 387 -8.30 -9.29 -20.07
N TYR A 388 -7.08 -9.78 -20.30
CA TYR A 388 -6.53 -10.16 -21.61
C TYR A 388 -5.83 -11.53 -21.59
N LYS A 389 -6.39 -12.50 -20.84
CA LYS A 389 -5.88 -13.87 -20.62
C LYS A 389 -4.55 -13.96 -19.86
N THR A 390 -3.48 -13.34 -20.35
CA THR A 390 -2.13 -13.44 -19.75
C THR A 390 -1.75 -12.20 -18.94
N TYR A 391 -2.47 -11.10 -19.14
CA TYR A 391 -2.26 -9.85 -18.40
C TYR A 391 -3.59 -9.14 -18.21
N PHE A 392 -3.58 -8.13 -17.35
CA PHE A 392 -4.70 -7.23 -17.15
C PHE A 392 -4.22 -5.78 -17.13
N LYS A 393 -5.17 -4.87 -17.34
CA LYS A 393 -4.92 -3.43 -17.18
C LYS A 393 -5.94 -2.82 -16.22
N LEU A 394 -5.52 -1.72 -15.61
CA LEU A 394 -6.35 -0.93 -14.72
C LEU A 394 -6.70 0.39 -15.40
N SER A 395 -7.95 0.79 -15.30
CA SER A 395 -8.43 2.05 -15.89
C SER A 395 -9.50 2.68 -15.02
N VAL A 396 -9.45 4.00 -14.85
CA VAL A 396 -10.48 4.78 -14.18
C VAL A 396 -11.49 5.26 -15.22
N GLN A 397 -12.73 5.43 -14.78
CA GLN A 397 -13.80 6.03 -15.56
C GLN A 397 -14.41 7.16 -14.72
N LEU A 398 -14.34 8.39 -15.24
CA LEU A 398 -15.12 9.50 -14.69
C LEU A 398 -16.58 9.30 -15.06
N LEU A 399 -17.46 9.60 -14.10
CA LEU A 399 -18.89 9.39 -14.21
C LEU A 399 -19.62 10.72 -14.02
N SER A 400 -20.83 10.82 -14.55
CA SER A 400 -21.72 11.93 -14.22
C SER A 400 -22.01 11.94 -12.72
N GLY A 401 -21.83 13.08 -12.08
CA GLY A 401 -22.03 13.31 -10.65
C GLY A 401 -23.08 14.38 -10.35
N ASP A 402 -23.39 14.52 -9.07
CA ASP A 402 -24.30 15.55 -8.57
C ASP A 402 -23.65 16.95 -8.58
N TYR A 403 -22.32 16.99 -8.50
CA TYR A 403 -21.53 18.22 -8.43
C TYR A 403 -21.00 18.69 -9.78
N ASP A 404 -21.24 17.98 -10.89
CA ASP A 404 -20.63 18.25 -12.21
C ASP A 404 -20.69 19.72 -12.66
N ASN A 405 -21.78 20.42 -12.34
CA ASN A 405 -21.99 21.83 -12.72
C ASN A 405 -21.08 22.82 -11.97
N GLN A 406 -20.45 22.40 -10.88
CA GLN A 406 -19.55 23.20 -10.04
C GLN A 406 -18.08 22.84 -10.26
N LEU A 407 -17.81 21.76 -11.00
CA LEU A 407 -16.48 21.22 -11.21
C LEU A 407 -15.81 21.78 -12.46
N GLU A 408 -14.49 21.81 -12.44
CA GLU A 408 -13.68 22.19 -13.59
C GLU A 408 -13.61 21.02 -14.59
N TRP A 409 -13.85 21.31 -15.86
CA TRP A 409 -13.76 20.34 -16.94
C TRP A 409 -12.92 20.89 -18.11
N PRO A 410 -11.99 20.12 -18.69
CA PRO A 410 -11.60 18.74 -18.34
C PRO A 410 -10.98 18.60 -16.94
N CYS A 411 -11.08 17.42 -16.32
CA CYS A 411 -10.48 17.14 -15.01
C CYS A 411 -8.95 17.00 -15.17
N LEU A 412 -8.23 18.12 -15.10
CA LEU A 412 -6.78 18.20 -15.31
C LEU A 412 -5.98 18.27 -14.01
N GLY A 413 -4.79 17.66 -14.00
CA GLY A 413 -3.83 17.82 -12.91
C GLY A 413 -4.17 17.06 -11.62
N ARG A 414 -5.01 16.02 -11.71
CA ARG A 414 -5.36 15.15 -10.57
C ARG A 414 -4.57 13.87 -10.66
N GLN A 415 -3.98 13.43 -9.56
CA GLN A 415 -3.20 12.19 -9.55
C GLN A 415 -4.09 10.99 -9.31
N MET A 416 -3.96 10.00 -10.17
CA MET A 416 -4.70 8.75 -10.16
C MET A 416 -3.71 7.63 -9.86
N THR A 417 -3.86 7.00 -8.69
CA THR A 417 -2.96 5.94 -8.23
C THR A 417 -3.71 4.63 -8.15
N PHE A 418 -3.20 3.63 -8.85
CA PHE A 418 -3.66 2.26 -8.79
C PHE A 418 -2.68 1.41 -7.99
N GLN A 419 -3.20 0.48 -7.20
CA GLN A 419 -2.40 -0.51 -6.49
C GLN A 419 -3.00 -1.91 -6.66
N MET A 420 -2.13 -2.90 -6.79
CA MET A 420 -2.44 -4.30 -6.51
C MET A 420 -1.73 -4.67 -5.21
N LEU A 421 -2.51 -4.89 -4.15
CA LEU A 421 -2.03 -5.01 -2.79
C LEU A 421 -1.21 -6.30 -2.61
N ASP A 422 -0.01 -6.17 -2.04
CA ASP A 422 0.68 -7.30 -1.42
C ASP A 422 0.00 -7.57 -0.07
N GLN A 423 -0.64 -8.73 0.06
CA GLN A 423 -1.50 -9.08 1.19
C GLN A 423 -0.72 -9.71 2.36
N THR A 424 0.60 -9.48 2.40
CA THR A 424 1.45 -9.84 3.53
C THR A 424 0.85 -9.27 4.82
N PRO A 425 0.68 -10.09 5.90
CA PRO A 425 0.00 -9.70 7.13
C PRO A 425 0.45 -8.38 7.76
N SER A 426 1.76 -8.13 7.77
CA SER A 426 2.34 -6.89 8.30
C SER A 426 2.50 -5.86 7.20
N ILE A 427 1.85 -4.70 7.35
CA ILE A 427 1.94 -3.60 6.37
C ILE A 427 3.38 -3.13 6.14
N GLN A 428 4.25 -3.26 7.15
CA GLN A 428 5.65 -2.85 7.05
C GLN A 428 6.45 -3.74 6.08
N GLN A 429 5.97 -4.95 5.81
CA GLN A 429 6.62 -5.93 4.93
C GLN A 429 5.97 -6.00 3.55
N GLN A 430 4.87 -5.28 3.32
CA GLN A 430 4.19 -5.27 2.03
C GLN A 430 5.04 -4.57 0.96
N MET A 431 5.10 -5.16 -0.23
CA MET A 431 5.72 -4.58 -1.42
C MET A 431 4.65 -4.46 -2.51
N THR A 432 3.75 -3.50 -2.32
CA THR A 432 2.55 -3.35 -3.15
C THR A 432 2.89 -2.80 -4.52
N ASN A 433 2.41 -3.45 -5.59
CA ASN A 433 2.59 -2.96 -6.96
C ASN A 433 1.74 -1.71 -7.16
N GLN A 434 2.39 -0.57 -7.37
CA GLN A 434 1.74 0.73 -7.48
C GLN A 434 2.14 1.43 -8.77
N ARG A 435 1.15 1.98 -9.49
CA ARG A 435 1.40 2.90 -10.61
C ARG A 435 0.50 4.12 -10.51
N SER A 436 1.05 5.27 -10.83
CA SER A 436 0.32 6.55 -10.82
C SER A 436 0.48 7.28 -12.13
N PHE A 437 -0.55 8.02 -12.52
CA PHE A 437 -0.45 9.03 -13.56
C PHE A 437 -1.24 10.27 -13.14
N THR A 438 -0.96 11.40 -13.78
CA THR A 438 -1.72 12.63 -13.59
C THR A 438 -2.65 12.84 -14.78
N SER A 439 -3.89 13.22 -14.50
CA SER A 439 -4.90 13.44 -15.53
C SER A 439 -4.51 14.58 -16.47
N SER A 440 -4.51 14.29 -17.77
CA SER A 440 -4.16 15.23 -18.83
C SER A 440 -5.03 15.01 -20.08
N GLY A 441 -5.25 16.07 -20.86
CA GLY A 441 -5.90 15.98 -22.17
C GLY A 441 -7.42 15.74 -22.12
N GLU A 442 -7.98 15.40 -23.29
CA GLU A 442 -9.44 15.33 -23.52
C GLU A 442 -10.12 14.08 -22.93
N ALA A 443 -9.35 13.06 -22.55
CA ALA A 443 -9.87 11.81 -21.99
C ALA A 443 -10.48 11.96 -20.58
N THR A 444 -10.54 13.19 -20.06
CA THR A 444 -11.14 13.53 -18.76
C THR A 444 -12.37 14.45 -18.89
N ARG A 445 -13.00 14.48 -20.07
CA ARG A 445 -14.24 15.25 -20.32
C ARG A 445 -15.48 14.38 -20.13
N THR A 446 -15.99 14.27 -18.91
CA THR A 446 -17.27 13.56 -18.69
C THR A 446 -18.13 14.31 -17.70
N SER A 447 -19.16 14.96 -18.23
CA SER A 447 -20.28 15.50 -17.46
C SER A 447 -21.56 14.75 -17.85
N LYS A 448 -22.66 15.02 -17.15
CA LYS A 448 -24.03 14.66 -17.58
C LYS A 448 -24.31 14.94 -19.07
N ASN A 449 -23.65 15.92 -19.69
CA ASN A 449 -23.88 16.32 -21.07
C ASN A 449 -22.91 15.70 -22.10
N THR A 450 -21.83 15.04 -21.65
CA THR A 450 -20.77 14.52 -22.55
C THR A 450 -20.48 13.03 -22.40
N GLY A 451 -21.05 12.35 -21.39
CA GLY A 451 -20.88 10.91 -21.25
C GLY A 451 -21.68 10.14 -22.31
N ILE A 452 -21.02 9.23 -23.02
CA ILE A 452 -21.57 8.52 -24.19
C ILE A 452 -22.13 7.15 -23.77
N GLN A 453 -21.59 6.54 -22.72
CA GLN A 453 -22.02 5.24 -22.23
C GLN A 453 -22.97 5.39 -21.05
N GLN A 454 -24.18 4.85 -21.17
CA GLN A 454 -25.14 4.80 -20.06
C GLN A 454 -25.01 3.46 -19.33
N PHE A 455 -25.05 3.53 -18.01
CA PHE A 455 -25.20 2.33 -17.18
C PHE A 455 -26.02 2.66 -15.94
N VAL A 456 -26.52 1.62 -15.29
CA VAL A 456 -27.28 1.72 -14.04
C VAL A 456 -26.31 1.46 -12.89
N ASP A 457 -26.22 2.40 -11.96
CA ASP A 457 -25.38 2.23 -10.76
C ASP A 457 -26.06 1.36 -9.70
N GLU A 458 -25.35 1.09 -8.61
CA GLU A 458 -25.82 0.27 -7.49
C GLU A 458 -27.08 0.81 -6.80
N LYS A 459 -27.41 2.09 -7.02
CA LYS A 459 -28.63 2.75 -6.51
C LYS A 459 -29.75 2.79 -7.53
N ASN A 460 -29.62 2.00 -8.60
CA ASN A 460 -30.57 1.94 -9.71
C ASN A 460 -30.73 3.29 -10.44
N GLN A 461 -29.70 4.15 -10.43
CA GLN A 461 -29.70 5.42 -11.13
C GLN A 461 -28.97 5.31 -12.46
N ILE A 462 -29.52 5.95 -13.50
CA ILE A 462 -28.82 6.09 -14.79
C ILE A 462 -27.68 7.08 -14.61
N VAL A 463 -26.47 6.63 -14.92
CA VAL A 463 -25.25 7.43 -14.89
C VAL A 463 -24.52 7.31 -16.22
N TYR A 464 -23.83 8.39 -16.57
CA TYR A 464 -23.10 8.51 -17.83
C TYR A 464 -21.61 8.34 -17.59
N GLY A 465 -21.00 7.39 -18.27
CA GLY A 465 -19.58 7.07 -18.19
C GLY A 465 -18.76 7.74 -19.29
N GLY A 466 -17.59 8.21 -18.89
CA GLY A 466 -16.54 8.70 -19.77
C GLY A 466 -15.73 7.61 -20.46
N PRO A 467 -14.68 7.99 -21.20
CA PRO A 467 -13.69 7.03 -21.66
C PRO A 467 -12.95 6.40 -20.47
N LEU A 468 -12.49 5.17 -20.65
CA LEU A 468 -11.61 4.49 -19.71
C LEU A 468 -10.19 5.02 -19.90
N VAL A 469 -9.60 5.55 -18.82
CA VAL A 469 -8.24 6.11 -18.82
C VAL A 469 -7.38 5.32 -17.85
N GLY A 470 -6.25 4.83 -18.33
CA GLY A 470 -5.32 4.08 -17.49
C GLY A 470 -4.18 3.49 -18.29
N PHE A 471 -3.63 2.38 -17.79
CA PHE A 471 -2.44 1.77 -18.37
C PHE A 471 -2.79 0.87 -19.56
N THR A 472 -1.86 0.70 -20.49
CA THR A 472 -1.97 -0.28 -21.59
C THR A 472 -1.88 -1.71 -21.07
N SER A 473 -0.97 -1.94 -20.13
CA SER A 473 -0.85 -3.13 -19.28
C SER A 473 -0.50 -2.68 -17.86
N PHE A 474 -1.06 -3.35 -16.85
CA PHE A 474 -0.70 -3.11 -15.45
C PHE A 474 0.26 -4.18 -14.93
N ALA A 475 -0.13 -5.46 -15.03
CA ALA A 475 0.72 -6.60 -14.68
C ALA A 475 0.31 -7.86 -15.47
N TYR A 476 1.25 -8.79 -15.58
CA TYR A 476 1.09 -10.13 -16.15
C TYR A 476 0.78 -11.15 -15.05
N LEU A 477 0.13 -12.26 -15.41
CA LEU A 477 -0.22 -13.32 -14.46
C LEU A 477 1.01 -13.89 -13.72
N GLU A 478 2.13 -14.03 -14.42
CA GLU A 478 3.39 -14.53 -13.83
C GLU A 478 3.88 -13.61 -12.71
N GLU A 479 3.76 -12.28 -12.89
CA GLU A 479 4.16 -11.29 -11.88
C GLU A 479 3.26 -11.33 -10.64
N THR A 480 2.00 -11.78 -10.77
CA THR A 480 1.07 -11.89 -9.63
C THR A 480 1.28 -13.13 -8.76
N GLN A 481 2.07 -14.10 -9.24
CA GLN A 481 2.40 -15.32 -8.50
C GLN A 481 3.53 -15.11 -7.48
N GLU A 482 4.20 -13.97 -7.56
CA GLU A 482 5.21 -13.55 -6.61
C GLU A 482 4.56 -12.94 -5.36
N ARG A 483 5.15 -13.21 -4.19
CA ARG A 483 4.69 -12.69 -2.88
C ARG A 483 3.22 -13.02 -2.61
N GLU A 484 2.56 -12.22 -1.78
CA GLU A 484 1.13 -12.37 -1.43
C GLU A 484 0.24 -11.43 -2.26
N LEU A 485 0.59 -11.17 -3.52
CA LEU A 485 -0.29 -10.42 -4.44
C LEU A 485 -1.60 -11.19 -4.69
N LEU A 486 -1.54 -12.52 -4.66
CA LEU A 486 -2.68 -13.42 -4.59
C LEU A 486 -2.66 -14.18 -3.26
N LYS A 487 -3.62 -13.92 -2.38
CA LYS A 487 -3.79 -14.61 -1.08
C LYS A 487 -5.13 -15.31 -1.03
N GLY A 488 -5.14 -16.61 -0.74
CA GLY A 488 -6.36 -17.43 -0.79
C GLY A 488 -7.09 -17.37 -2.15
N GLY A 489 -6.32 -17.27 -3.25
CA GLY A 489 -6.86 -17.15 -4.61
C GLY A 489 -7.44 -15.77 -4.96
N SER A 490 -7.41 -14.79 -4.05
CA SER A 490 -8.03 -13.48 -4.23
C SER A 490 -6.99 -12.40 -4.53
N ALA A 491 -7.32 -11.50 -5.46
CA ALA A 491 -6.54 -10.29 -5.74
C ALA A 491 -7.30 -9.06 -5.22
N ILE A 492 -6.57 -8.10 -4.66
CA ILE A 492 -7.15 -6.85 -4.15
C ILE A 492 -6.52 -5.67 -4.88
N PHE A 493 -7.38 -4.88 -5.51
CA PHE A 493 -7.02 -3.65 -6.19
C PHE A 493 -7.52 -2.46 -5.39
N THR A 494 -6.71 -1.43 -5.27
CA THR A 494 -7.13 -0.15 -4.68
C THR A 494 -6.88 1.01 -5.62
N PHE A 495 -7.62 2.08 -5.42
CA PHE A 495 -7.52 3.30 -6.21
C PHE A 495 -7.66 4.56 -5.36
N ASN A 496 -6.75 5.50 -5.59
CA ASN A 496 -6.76 6.82 -4.98
C ASN A 496 -6.84 7.91 -6.05
N PHE A 497 -7.71 8.88 -5.81
CA PHE A 497 -7.96 10.05 -6.66
C PHE A 497 -7.58 11.31 -5.90
N GLN A 498 -6.34 11.78 -6.05
CA GLN A 498 -5.83 12.92 -5.29
C GLN A 498 -6.00 14.23 -6.06
N GLY A 499 -6.49 15.24 -5.34
CA GLY A 499 -6.69 16.61 -5.82
C GLY A 499 -5.40 17.33 -6.18
N ARG A 500 -5.50 18.35 -7.03
CA ARG A 500 -4.35 19.09 -7.55
C ARG A 500 -3.66 19.91 -6.46
N SER A 501 -4.45 20.52 -5.57
CA SER A 501 -3.95 21.38 -4.49
C SER A 501 -3.09 20.63 -3.48
N THR A 502 -3.42 19.36 -3.19
CA THR A 502 -2.65 18.50 -2.28
C THR A 502 -1.20 18.32 -2.76
N ILE A 503 -0.99 18.22 -4.07
CA ILE A 503 0.34 18.02 -4.68
C ILE A 503 1.13 19.33 -4.80
N LEU A 504 0.44 20.46 -4.94
CA LEU A 504 1.07 21.78 -5.12
C LEU A 504 1.37 22.50 -3.79
N SER A 505 0.71 22.10 -2.70
CA SER A 505 0.90 22.69 -1.36
C SER A 505 2.01 22.02 -0.54
N SER A 506 2.70 21.03 -1.11
CA SER A 506 3.74 20.18 -0.52
C SER A 506 5.09 20.36 -1.19
#